data_AF-A0ABD4VNL2-F1
#
_entry.id   AF-A0ABD4VNL2-F1
#
_cell.length_a   1.000
_cell.length_b   1.000
_cell.length_c   1.000
_cell.angle_alpha   90.00
_cell.angle_beta   90.00
_cell.angle_gamma   90.00
#
_symmetry.space_group_name_H-M   'P 1'
#
loop_
_entity.id
_entity.type
_entity.pdbx_description
1 polymer ?
#
loop_
_entity_poly.entity_id
_entity_poly.type
_entity_poly.pdbx_seq_one_letter_code
_entity_poly.pdbx_strand_id
1 'polypeptide(L)' 'MTNVGEFPLVIIDVITSCGCLMAEYPKDPVFPGKNMVLKLKYEAEFPEHFEKTITVYCNTPTSPIRLKIRGNAVDKEN' A
#
# COMPACT_ATOMS: atom_id res chain seq x y z
N MET A 1 5.28 -4.12 -6.17
CA MET A 1 4.62 -5.45 -6.15
C MET A 1 4.68 -6.04 -7.56
N THR A 2 4.65 -7.35 -7.71
CA THR A 2 4.74 -8.01 -9.03
C THR A 2 3.58 -8.99 -9.18
N ASN A 3 2.90 -8.99 -10.33
CA ASN A 3 1.91 -10.02 -10.63
C ASN A 3 2.61 -11.32 -10.99
N VAL A 4 2.60 -12.28 -10.07
CA VAL A 4 3.19 -13.62 -10.25
C VAL A 4 2.17 -14.68 -10.68
N GLY A 5 0.91 -14.29 -10.95
CA GLY A 5 -0.14 -15.17 -11.43
C GLY A 5 -0.20 -15.27 -12.95
N GLU A 6 -1.16 -16.06 -13.45
CA GLU A 6 -1.34 -16.33 -14.88
C GLU A 6 -2.34 -15.37 -15.57
N PHE A 7 -3.07 -14.57 -14.81
CA PHE A 7 -4.10 -13.66 -15.31
C PHE A 7 -3.80 -12.20 -14.92
N PRO A 8 -4.39 -11.21 -15.63
CA PRO A 8 -4.28 -9.80 -15.23
C PRO A 8 -4.78 -9.56 -13.80
N LEU A 9 -3.93 -8.93 -13.00
CA LEU A 9 -4.22 -8.56 -11.61
C LEU A 9 -4.87 -7.16 -11.59
N VAL A 10 -6.00 -7.05 -10.91
CA VAL A 10 -6.76 -5.81 -10.73
C VAL A 10 -6.84 -5.52 -9.23
N ILE A 11 -6.42 -4.31 -8.84
CA ILE A 11 -6.66 -3.80 -7.49
C ILE A 11 -8.08 -3.23 -7.46
N ILE A 12 -8.92 -3.83 -6.63
CA ILE A 12 -10.31 -3.43 -6.41
C ILE A 12 -10.32 -2.21 -5.49
N ASP A 13 -9.64 -2.32 -4.34
CA ASP A 13 -9.62 -1.26 -3.34
C ASP A 13 -8.36 -1.31 -2.46
N VAL A 14 -8.02 -0.18 -1.84
CA VAL A 14 -6.93 -0.07 -0.87
C VAL A 14 -7.43 0.71 0.34
N ILE A 15 -7.52 0.02 1.48
CA ILE A 15 -7.95 0.60 2.75
C ILE A 15 -6.73 0.85 3.63
N THR A 16 -6.59 2.08 4.13
CA THR A 16 -5.53 2.48 5.06
C THR A 16 -6.07 2.56 6.49
N SER A 17 -5.18 2.39 7.48
CA SER A 17 -5.58 2.37 8.90
C SER A 17 -5.95 3.75 9.47
N CYS A 18 -5.60 4.85 8.81
CA CYS A 18 -5.87 6.23 9.22
C CYS A 18 -5.91 7.14 7.98
N GLY A 19 -6.57 8.30 8.10
CA GLY A 19 -6.50 9.36 7.07
C GLY A 19 -5.09 9.96 6.91
N CYS A 20 -4.21 9.78 7.91
CA CYS A 20 -2.81 10.15 7.88
C CYS A 20 -1.95 9.34 6.90
N LEU A 21 -2.50 8.27 6.31
CA LEU A 21 -1.86 7.43 5.33
C LEU A 21 -2.71 7.40 4.05
N MET A 22 -2.16 7.94 2.98
CA MET A 22 -2.76 7.94 1.65
C MET A 22 -2.07 6.90 0.77
N ALA A 23 -2.86 6.21 -0.07
CA ALA A 23 -2.36 5.21 -1.00
C ALA A 23 -2.82 5.52 -2.42
N GLU A 24 -1.86 5.60 -3.36
CA GLU A 24 -2.12 5.68 -4.80
C GLU A 24 -1.71 4.37 -5.46
N TYR A 25 -2.57 3.87 -6.35
CA TYR A 25 -2.39 2.58 -7.00
C TYR A 25 -2.93 2.61 -8.44
N PRO A 26 -2.41 1.75 -9.34
CA PRO A 26 -2.92 1.67 -10.70
C PRO A 26 -4.35 1.13 -10.71
N LYS A 27 -5.22 1.75 -11.50
CA LYS A 27 -6.60 1.30 -11.75
C LYS A 27 -6.69 0.33 -12.92
N ASP A 28 -5.72 0.38 -13.82
CA ASP A 28 -5.64 -0.53 -14.96
C ASP A 28 -5.16 -1.94 -14.53
N PRO A 29 -5.62 -2.99 -15.21
CA PRO A 29 -5.13 -4.35 -14.99
C PRO A 29 -3.61 -4.46 -15.24
N VAL A 30 -2.93 -5.21 -14.38
CA VAL A 30 -1.49 -5.47 -14.48
C VAL A 30 -1.26 -6.90 -14.97
N PHE A 31 -0.69 -7.04 -16.15
CA PHE A 31 -0.44 -8.33 -16.79
C PHE A 31 0.54 -9.23 -16.03
N PRO A 32 0.49 -10.56 -16.25
CA PRO A 32 1.45 -11.51 -15.70
C PRO A 32 2.91 -11.08 -15.88
N GLY A 33 3.71 -11.24 -14.83
CA GLY A 33 5.12 -10.87 -14.81
C GLY A 33 5.41 -9.37 -14.79
N LYS A 34 4.38 -8.50 -14.84
CA LYS A 34 4.57 -7.05 -14.75
C LYS A 34 4.52 -6.55 -13.32
N ASN A 35 5.20 -5.43 -13.10
CA ASN A 35 5.27 -4.75 -11.83
C ASN A 35 4.14 -3.73 -11.71
N MET A 36 3.68 -3.56 -10.48
CA MET A 36 2.79 -2.48 -10.08
C MET A 36 3.40 -1.69 -8.93
N VAL A 37 3.16 -0.38 -8.94
CA VAL A 37 3.66 0.55 -7.94
C VAL A 37 2.49 1.00 -7.06
N LEU A 38 2.58 0.70 -5.77
CA LEU A 38 1.72 1.26 -4.73
C LEU A 38 2.50 2.40 -4.09
N LYS A 39 2.10 3.65 -4.33
CA LYS A 39 2.73 4.81 -3.69
C LYS A 39 1.99 5.09 -2.39
N LEU A 40 2.76 5.22 -1.32
CA LEU A 40 2.24 5.52 0.01
C LEU A 40 2.77 6.86 0.45
N LYS A 41 1.89 7.72 0.96
CA LYS A 41 2.25 8.99 1.60
C LYS A 41 1.74 8.96 3.03
N TYR A 42 2.66 9.02 3.98
CA TYR A 42 2.36 9.11 5.39
C TYR A 42 2.69 10.51 5.89
N GLU A 43 1.75 11.12 6.59
CA GLU A 43 1.92 12.41 7.26
C GLU A 43 1.86 12.18 8.78
N ALA A 44 3.00 12.36 9.44
CA ALA A 44 3.09 12.23 10.89
C ALA A 44 2.65 13.53 11.57
N GLU A 45 1.77 13.41 12.56
CA GLU A 45 1.36 14.55 13.41
C GLU A 45 2.39 14.80 14.53
N PHE A 46 3.08 13.75 14.99
CA PHE A 46 4.05 13.80 16.07
C PHE A 46 5.33 13.02 15.74
N PRO A 47 6.47 13.39 16.33
CA PRO A 47 7.74 12.67 16.19
C PRO A 47 7.72 11.38 17.04
N GLU A 48 7.05 10.35 16.54
CA GLU A 48 6.91 9.07 17.24
C GLU A 48 7.15 7.85 16.34
N HIS A 49 7.31 6.69 16.98
CA HIS A 49 7.25 5.42 16.28
C HIS A 49 5.85 5.20 15.73
N PHE A 50 5.75 4.80 14.46
CA PHE A 50 4.49 4.42 13.84
C PHE A 50 4.54 3.00 13.29
N GLU A 51 3.44 2.27 13.48
CA GLU A 51 3.10 1.06 12.75
C GLU A 51 1.73 1.27 12.12
N LYS A 52 1.65 1.23 10.78
CA LYS A 52 0.40 1.38 10.04
C LYS A 52 0.17 0.18 9.13
N THR A 53 -1.09 -0.15 8.90
CA THR A 53 -1.49 -1.28 8.05
C THR A 53 -2.22 -0.76 6.82
N ILE A 54 -1.85 -1.30 5.66
CA ILE A 54 -2.55 -1.11 4.38
C ILE A 54 -3.16 -2.45 3.98
N THR A 55 -4.43 -2.46 3.64
CA THR A 55 -5.16 -3.65 3.19
C THR A 55 -5.51 -3.47 1.72
N VAL A 56 -4.94 -4.31 0.85
CA VAL A 56 -5.11 -4.27 -0.60
C VAL A 56 -6.05 -5.39 -1.03
N TYR A 57 -7.21 -5.03 -1.57
CA TYR A 57 -8.17 -5.95 -2.15
C TYR A 57 -7.92 -6.09 -3.64
N CYS A 58 -7.82 -7.33 -4.12
CA CYS A 58 -7.57 -7.64 -5.52
C CYS A 58 -8.27 -8.94 -5.94
N ASN A 59 -8.33 -9.19 -7.25
CA ASN A 59 -8.98 -10.36 -7.86
C ASN A 59 -8.13 -11.64 -7.77
N THR A 60 -7.59 -11.97 -6.60
CA THR A 60 -6.79 -13.17 -6.35
C THR A 60 -7.28 -13.90 -5.08
N PRO A 61 -7.16 -15.24 -5.01
CA PRO A 61 -7.52 -16.00 -3.80
C PRO A 61 -6.76 -15.60 -2.53
N THR A 62 -5.60 -14.94 -2.69
CA THR A 62 -4.80 -14.43 -1.56
C THR A 62 -5.28 -13.07 -1.03
N SER A 63 -6.33 -12.50 -1.62
CA SER A 63 -6.93 -11.24 -1.20
C SER A 63 -7.74 -11.41 0.09
N PRO A 64 -7.66 -10.46 1.04
CA PRO A 64 -6.88 -9.22 0.96
C PRO A 64 -5.41 -9.41 1.34
N ILE A 65 -4.53 -8.69 0.63
CA ILE A 65 -3.11 -8.62 0.95
C ILE A 65 -2.92 -7.53 2.01
N ARG A 66 -2.34 -7.87 3.17
CA ARG A 66 -2.04 -6.91 4.23
C ARG A 66 -0.57 -6.53 4.22
N LEU A 67 -0.29 -5.24 4.06
CA LEU A 67 1.04 -4.66 4.14
C LEU A 67 1.16 -3.89 5.46
N LYS A 68 2.29 -4.03 6.14
CA LYS A 68 2.62 -3.24 7.32
C LYS A 68 3.79 -2.33 7.02
N ILE A 69 3.64 -1.05 7.36
CA ILE A 69 4.73 -0.08 7.34
C ILE A 69 5.08 0.29 8.77
N ARG A 70 6.37 0.42 9.04
CA ARG A 70 6.90 0.85 10.33
C ARG A 70 7.98 1.88 10.10
N GLY A 71 8.09 2.83 11.01
CA GLY A 71 9.14 3.84 10.99
C GLY A 71 9.11 4.68 12.25
N ASN A 72 10.04 5.62 12.35
CA ASN A 72 10.04 6.64 13.38
C ASN A 72 9.94 7.99 12.69
N ALA A 73 8.89 8.75 12.98
CA ALA A 73 8.84 10.14 12.63
C ALA A 73 9.79 10.90 13.56
N VAL A 74 10.61 11.76 12.99
CA VAL A 74 11.50 12.65 13.73
C VAL A 74 11.10 14.07 13.37
N ASP A 75 11.18 14.97 14.34
CA ASP A 75 11.06 16.39 14.04
C ASP A 75 12.20 16.75 13.07
N LYS A 76 11.89 17.62 12.11
CA LYS A 76 12.95 18.28 11.37
C LYS A 76 13.63 19.21 12.37
N GLU A 77 14.81 18.81 12.85
CA GLU A 77 15.69 19.71 13.59
C GLU A 77 15.84 21.01 12.79
N ASN A 78 15.61 22.15 13.46
CA ASN A 78 15.98 23.47 12.94
C ASN A 78 17.47 23.70 13.15
#